data_AF-A0A527CWG6-F1
#
_entry.id   AF-A0A527CWG6-F1
#
_cell.length_a   1.000
_cell.length_b   1.000
_cell.length_c   1.000
_cell.angle_alpha   90.00
_cell.angle_beta   90.00
_cell.angle_gamma   90.00
#
_symmetry.space_group_name_H-M   'P 1'
#
loop_
_entity.id
_entity.type
_entity.pdbx_description
1 polymer ?
#
loop_
_entity_poly.entity_id
_entity_poly.type
_entity_poly.pdbx_seq_one_letter_code
_entity_poly.pdbx_strand_id
1 'polypeptide(L)'
;PTPVIKPSTGLMKFGSQLLIPWSNRISGGGFEFEGRYHAIEPNVEGEPFPLHGDGFQRPWRLTRRTGTEMELVLENGAIGPYRYHANVRYALEDGALAAVLTVENRAAMRLPYGLGFHPWFPRSPHTLLQASATRVWLEDERHLPTV
;
A
#
# COMPACT_ATOMS: atom_id res chain seq x y z
N PRO A 1 10.86 13.39 22.20
CA PRO A 1 9.54 13.08 21.60
C PRO A 1 9.51 11.67 20.99
N THR A 2 8.52 10.83 21.35
CA THR A 2 8.33 9.53 20.70
C THR A 2 7.65 9.76 19.35
N PRO A 3 8.21 9.30 18.22
CA PRO A 3 7.59 9.50 16.92
C PRO A 3 6.33 8.65 16.80
N VAL A 4 5.29 9.17 16.14
CA VAL A 4 4.03 8.43 15.91
C VAL A 4 4.26 7.23 14.99
N ILE A 5 5.15 7.38 14.01
CA ILE A 5 5.52 6.34 13.04
C ILE A 5 7.03 6.08 13.18
N LYS A 6 7.43 4.80 13.21
CA LYS A 6 8.83 4.39 13.24
C LYS A 6 9.23 3.71 11.92
N PRO A 7 10.49 3.81 11.49
CA PRO A 7 10.98 2.98 10.38
C PRO A 7 10.83 1.49 10.70
N SER A 8 10.46 0.70 9.69
CA SER A 8 10.52 -0.75 9.74
C SER A 8 11.96 -1.22 9.95
N THR A 9 12.11 -2.44 10.48
CA THR A 9 13.41 -3.07 10.72
C THR A 9 13.88 -3.95 9.56
N GLY A 10 13.14 -3.97 8.46
CA GLY A 10 13.42 -4.82 7.28
C GLY A 10 14.40 -4.18 6.29
N LEU A 11 14.57 -4.85 5.13
CA LEU A 11 15.50 -4.47 4.06
C LEU A 11 15.28 -3.04 3.54
N MET A 12 14.03 -2.58 3.56
CA MET A 12 13.64 -1.20 3.25
C MET A 12 13.08 -0.53 4.52
N LYS A 13 13.79 0.47 5.06
CA LYS A 13 13.44 1.18 6.31
C LYS A 13 12.36 2.24 6.11
N PHE A 14 11.14 1.82 5.84
CA PHE A 14 9.99 2.72 5.66
C PHE A 14 9.27 2.99 6.97
N GLY A 15 8.80 4.22 7.18
CA GLY A 15 7.83 4.52 8.25
C GLY A 15 6.42 4.05 7.89
N SER A 16 6.06 4.13 6.61
CA SER A 16 4.82 3.59 6.07
C SER A 16 5.02 3.29 4.59
N GLN A 17 4.61 2.11 4.12
CA GLN A 17 4.58 1.81 2.68
C GLN A 17 3.26 2.27 2.07
N LEU A 18 3.31 2.70 0.81
CA LEU A 18 2.14 3.00 -0.02
C LEU A 18 1.74 1.72 -0.76
N LEU A 19 0.54 1.24 -0.48
CA LEU A 19 -0.01 0.01 -1.05
C LEU A 19 -0.89 0.37 -2.24
N ILE A 20 -0.38 0.18 -3.45
CA ILE A 20 -0.99 0.61 -4.70
C ILE A 20 -0.37 -0.20 -5.86
N PRO A 21 -1.17 -0.77 -6.78
CA PRO A 21 -2.61 -0.55 -6.99
C PRO A 21 -3.56 -1.48 -6.22
N TRP A 22 -3.05 -2.31 -5.31
CA TRP A 22 -3.86 -3.09 -4.37
C TRP A 22 -3.19 -3.16 -2.99
N SER A 23 -3.95 -3.61 -1.99
CA SER A 23 -3.45 -3.95 -0.67
C SER A 23 -3.45 -5.45 -0.46
N ASN A 24 -2.52 -5.93 0.38
CA ASN A 24 -2.32 -7.36 0.67
C ASN A 24 -2.02 -8.22 -0.58
N ARG A 25 -2.32 -9.52 -0.52
CA ARG A 25 -1.94 -10.55 -1.49
C ARG A 25 -3.01 -10.76 -2.55
N ILE A 26 -2.58 -11.16 -3.75
CA ILE A 26 -3.45 -11.72 -4.79
C ILE A 26 -3.08 -13.19 -4.97
N SER A 27 -3.95 -14.10 -4.55
CA SER A 27 -3.76 -15.54 -4.74
C SER A 27 -4.12 -15.97 -6.17
N GLY A 28 -3.86 -17.22 -6.53
CA GLY A 28 -4.24 -17.78 -7.83
C GLY A 28 -3.38 -17.34 -9.02
N GLY A 29 -2.36 -16.50 -8.81
CA GLY A 29 -1.48 -15.98 -9.86
C GLY A 29 -2.09 -14.81 -10.65
N GLY A 30 -3.17 -14.20 -10.14
CA GLY A 30 -3.94 -13.20 -10.86
C GLY A 30 -5.38 -13.09 -10.37
N PHE A 31 -6.23 -12.42 -11.14
CA PHE A 31 -7.66 -12.29 -10.82
C PHE A 31 -8.50 -12.24 -12.09
N GLU A 32 -9.78 -12.58 -11.97
CA GLU A 32 -10.77 -12.38 -13.02
C GLU A 32 -11.46 -11.02 -12.86
N PHE A 33 -11.60 -10.30 -13.96
CA PHE A 33 -12.38 -9.06 -14.01
C PHE A 33 -13.01 -8.88 -15.39
N GLU A 34 -14.29 -8.54 -15.43
CA GLU A 34 -15.05 -8.38 -16.68
C GLU A 34 -14.92 -9.59 -17.64
N GLY A 35 -14.92 -10.81 -17.08
CA GLY A 35 -14.84 -12.05 -17.85
C GLY A 35 -13.46 -12.35 -18.47
N ARG A 36 -12.40 -11.64 -18.05
CA ARG A 36 -11.02 -11.90 -18.46
C ARG A 36 -10.14 -12.19 -17.25
N TYR A 37 -9.26 -13.16 -17.41
CA TYR A 37 -8.22 -13.45 -16.43
C TYR A 37 -7.01 -12.52 -16.63
N HIS A 38 -6.52 -11.94 -15.53
CA HIS A 38 -5.38 -11.05 -15.50
C HIS A 38 -4.29 -11.62 -14.61
N ALA A 39 -3.23 -12.15 -15.24
CA ALA A 39 -2.08 -12.70 -14.53
C ALA A 39 -1.23 -11.61 -13.84
N ILE A 40 -0.72 -11.92 -12.66
CA ILE A 40 0.22 -11.09 -11.91
C ILE A 40 1.29 -11.98 -11.29
N GLU A 41 2.54 -11.69 -11.60
CA GLU A 41 3.69 -12.38 -11.03
C GLU A 41 4.02 -11.86 -9.62
N PRO A 42 4.52 -12.72 -8.71
CA PRO A 42 5.05 -12.29 -7.42
C PRO A 42 6.14 -11.22 -7.58
N ASN A 43 6.08 -10.18 -6.75
CA ASN A 43 6.95 -9.00 -6.85
C ASN A 43 7.90 -8.82 -5.67
N VAL A 44 7.82 -9.68 -4.64
CA VAL A 44 8.68 -9.64 -3.46
C VAL A 44 9.42 -10.96 -3.35
N GLU A 45 10.75 -10.89 -3.18
CA GLU A 45 11.58 -12.08 -3.02
C GLU A 45 11.14 -12.89 -1.79
N GLY A 46 10.93 -14.19 -1.98
CA GLY A 46 10.47 -15.11 -0.94
C GLY A 46 8.95 -15.11 -0.69
N GLU A 47 8.18 -14.19 -1.28
CA GLU A 47 6.72 -14.23 -1.22
C GLU A 47 6.15 -15.02 -2.41
N PRO A 48 5.26 -16.02 -2.16
CA PRO A 48 4.69 -16.83 -3.23
C PRO A 48 3.59 -16.10 -4.02
N PHE A 49 3.10 -14.97 -3.54
CA PHE A 49 2.00 -14.21 -4.14
C PHE A 49 2.40 -12.76 -4.39
N PRO A 50 1.87 -12.12 -5.44
CA PRO A 50 1.92 -10.67 -5.59
C PRO A 50 1.40 -9.96 -4.34
N LEU A 51 2.19 -9.03 -3.81
CA LEU A 51 1.97 -8.37 -2.54
C LEU A 51 2.08 -6.85 -2.70
N HIS A 52 1.02 -6.14 -2.29
CA HIS A 52 1.01 -4.67 -2.12
C HIS A 52 1.21 -3.79 -3.36
N GLY A 53 1.21 -4.39 -4.55
CA GLY A 53 1.54 -3.69 -5.78
C GLY A 53 3.01 -3.28 -5.84
N ASP A 54 3.33 -2.33 -6.71
CA ASP A 54 4.70 -1.89 -6.98
C ASP A 54 4.99 -0.48 -6.44
N GLY A 55 4.00 0.23 -5.91
CA GLY A 55 4.17 1.61 -5.43
C GLY A 55 5.27 1.77 -4.39
N PHE A 56 5.39 0.84 -3.44
CA PHE A 56 6.42 0.88 -2.40
C PHE A 56 7.83 0.49 -2.89
N GLN A 57 7.93 -0.09 -4.08
CA GLN A 57 9.20 -0.53 -4.70
C GLN A 57 9.73 0.50 -5.71
N ARG A 58 8.94 1.54 -6.03
CA ARG A 58 9.27 2.54 -7.04
C ARG A 58 9.69 3.86 -6.43
N PRO A 59 10.54 4.64 -7.14
CA PRO A 59 10.87 5.99 -6.72
C PRO A 59 9.69 6.93 -6.95
N TRP A 60 9.32 7.68 -5.91
CA TRP A 60 8.35 8.75 -5.98
C TRP A 60 9.07 10.10 -6.11
N ARG A 61 8.57 10.95 -6.99
CA ARG A 61 9.15 12.28 -7.25
C ARG A 61 8.44 13.31 -6.40
N LEU A 62 9.21 14.09 -5.63
CA LEU A 62 8.70 15.25 -4.90
C LEU A 62 8.21 16.31 -5.90
N THR A 63 6.96 16.74 -5.78
CA THR A 63 6.35 17.78 -6.62
C THR A 63 6.10 19.08 -5.87
N ARG A 64 5.81 18.98 -4.58
CA ARG A 64 5.55 20.14 -3.71
C ARG A 64 6.06 19.86 -2.29
N ARG A 65 6.59 20.90 -1.65
CA ARG A 65 7.03 20.86 -0.26
C ARG A 65 6.88 22.22 0.40
N THR A 66 6.30 22.24 1.59
CA THR A 66 6.28 23.38 2.51
C THR A 66 6.86 22.95 3.86
N GLY A 67 6.72 23.79 4.89
CA GLY A 67 7.07 23.41 6.26
C GLY A 67 6.17 22.32 6.86
N THR A 68 4.93 22.19 6.36
CA THR A 68 3.91 21.30 6.93
C THR A 68 3.27 20.37 5.90
N GLU A 69 3.56 20.51 4.61
CA GLU A 69 2.96 19.72 3.54
C GLU A 69 4.02 19.18 2.58
N MET A 70 3.77 17.99 2.05
CA MET A 70 4.59 17.37 1.02
C MET A 70 3.71 16.60 0.04
N GLU A 71 4.01 16.69 -1.23
CA GLU A 71 3.33 15.97 -2.30
C GLU A 71 4.35 15.20 -3.14
N LEU A 72 4.08 13.93 -3.37
CA LEU A 72 4.90 13.08 -4.23
C LEU A 72 4.06 12.40 -5.29
N VAL A 73 4.68 12.17 -6.44
CA VAL A 73 4.05 11.54 -7.59
C VAL A 73 4.84 10.31 -8.04
N LEU A 74 4.10 9.25 -8.35
CA LEU A 74 4.57 8.12 -9.14
C LEU A 74 3.95 8.22 -10.53
N GLU A 75 4.75 8.68 -11.50
CA GLU A 75 4.28 8.94 -12.88
C GLU A 75 3.88 7.66 -13.64
N ASN A 76 4.64 6.59 -13.43
CA ASN A 76 4.59 5.37 -14.23
C ASN A 76 4.61 4.11 -13.33
N GLY A 77 3.52 3.89 -12.60
CA GLY A 77 3.25 2.63 -11.91
C GLY A 77 2.89 1.54 -12.93
N ALA A 78 3.50 0.36 -12.80
CA ALA A 78 3.32 -0.73 -13.74
C ALA A 78 3.62 -2.10 -13.12
N ILE A 79 2.57 -2.88 -12.89
CA ILE A 79 2.66 -4.25 -12.41
C ILE A 79 1.50 -5.07 -12.98
N GLY A 80 1.80 -6.23 -13.57
CA GLY A 80 0.82 -7.02 -14.33
C GLY A 80 0.02 -6.15 -15.32
N PRO A 81 -1.33 -6.18 -15.27
CA PRO A 81 -2.20 -5.41 -16.17
C PRO A 81 -2.24 -3.91 -15.84
N TYR A 82 -1.82 -3.49 -14.64
CA TYR A 82 -1.99 -2.13 -14.17
C TYR A 82 -1.02 -1.18 -14.84
N ARG A 83 -1.52 -0.05 -15.32
CA ARG A 83 -0.75 1.14 -15.68
C ARG A 83 -1.41 2.31 -14.99
N TYR A 84 -0.66 3.08 -14.21
CA TYR A 84 -1.28 4.12 -13.40
C TYR A 84 -0.33 5.26 -13.07
N HIS A 85 -0.95 6.39 -12.78
CA HIS A 85 -0.31 7.53 -12.14
C HIS A 85 -0.87 7.66 -10.73
N ALA A 86 -0.01 7.95 -9.76
CA ALA A 86 -0.42 8.07 -8.38
C ALA A 86 0.18 9.30 -7.72
N ASN A 87 -0.58 9.84 -6.78
CA ASN A 87 -0.17 10.98 -5.98
C ASN A 87 -0.40 10.68 -4.50
N VAL A 88 0.59 11.02 -3.68
CA VAL A 88 0.44 11.03 -2.23
C VAL A 88 0.69 12.43 -1.68
N ARG A 89 -0.26 12.93 -0.89
CA ARG A 89 -0.14 14.17 -0.14
C ARG A 89 -0.05 13.87 1.33
N TYR A 90 0.97 14.40 1.98
CA TYR A 90 1.15 14.40 3.43
C TYR A 90 1.00 15.82 3.96
N ALA A 91 0.22 16.01 5.02
CA ALA A 91 0.08 17.30 5.67
C ALA A 91 0.07 17.17 7.20
N LEU A 92 0.71 18.12 7.87
CA LEU A 92 0.69 18.31 9.32
C LEU A 92 -0.31 19.43 9.63
N GLU A 93 -1.48 19.04 10.11
CA GLU A 93 -2.62 19.94 10.36
C GLU A 93 -3.23 19.55 11.71
N ASP A 94 -3.48 20.54 12.58
CA ASP A 94 -4.14 20.36 13.89
C ASP A 94 -3.52 19.27 14.80
N GLY A 95 -2.19 19.13 14.76
CA GLY A 95 -1.47 18.13 15.55
C GLY A 95 -1.58 16.69 15.01
N ALA A 96 -2.11 16.51 13.80
CA ALA A 96 -2.24 15.24 13.13
C ALA A 96 -1.38 15.16 11.86
N LEU A 97 -1.11 13.93 11.43
CA LEU A 97 -0.61 13.65 10.08
C LEU A 97 -1.80 13.20 9.22
N ALA A 98 -2.15 14.01 8.23
CA ALA A 98 -3.08 13.62 7.17
C ALA A 98 -2.28 13.03 6.00
N ALA A 99 -2.71 11.88 5.48
CA ALA A 99 -2.15 11.25 4.31
C ALA A 99 -3.26 10.91 3.32
N VAL A 100 -3.14 11.38 2.08
CA VAL A 100 -4.12 11.14 1.01
C VAL A 100 -3.39 10.50 -0.15
N LEU A 101 -3.78 9.28 -0.51
CA LEU A 101 -3.27 8.55 -1.67
C LEU A 101 -4.35 8.51 -2.74
N THR A 102 -4.01 8.95 -3.95
CA THR A 102 -4.91 8.93 -5.11
C THR A 102 -4.25 8.18 -6.26
N VAL A 103 -5.09 7.63 -7.14
CA VAL A 103 -4.67 6.87 -8.30
C VAL A 103 -5.52 7.22 -9.51
N GLU A 104 -4.86 7.32 -10.66
CA GLU A 104 -5.45 7.47 -11.97
C GLU A 104 -5.12 6.21 -12.78
N ASN A 105 -6.14 5.47 -13.21
CA ASN A 105 -5.95 4.35 -14.12
C ASN A 105 -5.54 4.87 -15.51
N ARG A 106 -4.36 4.46 -15.97
CA ARG A 106 -3.79 4.77 -17.30
C ARG A 106 -3.69 3.54 -18.20
N ALA A 107 -4.24 2.40 -17.79
CA ALA A 107 -4.35 1.24 -18.66
C ALA A 107 -5.43 1.47 -19.73
N ALA A 108 -5.31 0.77 -20.85
CA ALA A 108 -6.33 0.80 -21.92
C ALA A 108 -7.63 0.07 -21.55
N MET A 109 -7.77 -0.40 -20.30
CA MET A 109 -8.91 -1.15 -19.80
C MET A 109 -9.24 -0.77 -18.36
N ARG A 110 -10.48 -1.05 -17.96
CA ARG A 110 -10.92 -0.92 -16.57
C ARG A 110 -10.28 -2.03 -15.73
N LEU A 111 -9.84 -1.66 -14.53
CA LEU A 111 -9.31 -2.59 -13.53
C LEU A 111 -9.79 -2.18 -12.14
N PRO A 112 -9.96 -3.12 -11.19
CA PRO A 112 -10.26 -2.80 -9.81
C PRO A 112 -9.02 -2.22 -9.12
N TYR A 113 -9.17 -1.12 -8.37
CA TYR A 113 -8.09 -0.55 -7.58
C TYR A 113 -8.42 -0.62 -6.09
N GLY A 114 -7.42 -0.95 -5.28
CA GLY A 114 -7.45 -0.87 -3.82
C GLY A 114 -6.24 -0.10 -3.32
N LEU A 115 -6.45 0.85 -2.42
CA LEU A 115 -5.39 1.71 -1.90
C LEU A 115 -5.21 1.49 -0.41
N GLY A 116 -3.97 1.59 0.08
CA GLY A 116 -3.70 1.46 1.50
C GLY A 116 -2.38 2.07 1.94
N PHE A 117 -2.24 2.17 3.25
CA PHE A 117 -1.00 2.55 3.92
C PHE A 117 -0.60 1.42 4.86
N HIS A 118 0.69 1.17 5.00
CA HIS A 118 1.23 0.17 5.91
C HIS A 118 2.15 0.81 6.95
N PRO A 119 1.59 1.56 7.93
CA PRO A 119 2.39 2.26 8.95
C PRO A 119 2.96 1.29 10.00
N TRP A 120 4.19 1.58 10.45
CA TRP A 120 4.77 0.93 11.63
C TRP A 120 4.67 1.86 12.84
N PHE A 121 3.91 1.43 13.85
CA PHE A 121 3.79 2.15 15.12
C PHE A 121 4.80 1.64 16.16
N PRO A 122 5.35 2.51 17.03
CA PRO A 122 6.07 2.06 18.22
C PRO A 122 5.17 1.17 19.09
N ARG A 123 5.75 0.09 19.62
CA ARG A 123 5.07 -0.86 20.51
C ARG A 123 5.93 -1.07 21.75
N SER A 124 5.32 -1.00 22.92
CA SER A 124 5.87 -1.38 24.22
C SER A 124 4.98 -2.46 24.86
N PRO A 125 5.40 -3.05 25.99
CA PRO A 125 4.53 -3.93 26.77
C PRO A 125 3.21 -3.29 27.23
N HIS A 126 3.12 -1.95 27.23
CA HIS A 126 1.92 -1.21 27.63
C HIS A 126 1.05 -0.74 26.45
N THR A 127 1.42 -1.08 25.21
CA THR A 127 0.63 -0.69 24.04
C THR A 127 -0.69 -1.44 23.98
N LEU A 128 -1.79 -0.69 23.92
CA LEU A 128 -3.13 -1.19 23.65
C LEU A 128 -3.55 -0.79 22.23
N LEU A 129 -4.28 -1.68 21.54
CA LEU A 129 -4.85 -1.42 20.21
C LEU A 129 -6.37 -1.51 20.31
N GLN A 130 -7.06 -0.51 19.76
CA GLN A 130 -8.50 -0.55 19.55
C GLN A 130 -8.76 -0.28 18.07
N ALA A 131 -9.57 -1.13 17.45
CA ALA A 131 -10.05 -0.97 16.09
C ALA A 131 -11.55 -1.29 16.05
N SER A 132 -12.35 -0.40 15.46
CA SER A 132 -13.75 -0.70 15.22
C SER A 132 -13.86 -1.74 14.11
N ALA A 133 -14.23 -2.97 14.47
CA ALA A 133 -14.42 -4.08 13.53
C ALA A 133 -15.65 -4.89 13.96
N THR A 134 -16.46 -5.30 13.00
CA THR A 134 -17.62 -6.17 13.22
C THR A 134 -17.33 -7.64 12.91
N ARG A 135 -16.25 -7.91 12.17
CA ARG A 135 -15.79 -9.25 11.77
C ARG A 135 -14.27 -9.30 11.64
N VAL A 136 -13.74 -10.51 11.74
CA VAL A 136 -12.34 -10.86 11.46
C VAL A 136 -12.30 -12.05 10.52
N TRP A 137 -11.39 -12.02 9.56
CA TRP A 137 -11.06 -13.16 8.70
C TRP A 137 -9.74 -13.73 9.20
N LEU A 138 -9.74 -15.02 9.56
CA LEU A 138 -8.52 -15.72 9.93
C LEU A 138 -7.76 -16.14 8.67
N GLU A 139 -6.44 -16.22 8.78
CA GLU A 139 -5.58 -16.63 7.67
C GLU A 139 -5.11 -18.09 7.80
N ASP A 140 -4.86 -18.72 6.65
CA ASP A 140 -4.17 -20.01 6.56
C ASP A 140 -2.64 -19.81 6.65
N GLU A 141 -1.89 -20.91 6.59
CA GLU A 141 -0.41 -20.89 6.61
C GLU A 141 0.21 -20.13 5.42
N ARG A 142 -0.59 -19.82 4.39
CA ARG A 142 -0.17 -19.05 3.22
C ARG A 142 -0.55 -17.57 3.35
N HIS A 143 -1.02 -17.17 4.53
CA HIS A 143 -1.50 -15.82 4.85
C HIS A 143 -2.67 -15.38 3.94
N LEU A 144 -3.53 -16.33 3.56
CA LEU A 144 -4.76 -16.10 2.80
C LEU A 144 -6.00 -16.29 3.69
N PRO A 145 -7.08 -15.51 3.47
CA PRO A 145 -8.29 -15.64 4.28
C PRO A 145 -8.95 -17.03 4.13
N THR A 146 -9.47 -17.56 5.23
CA THR A 146 -10.06 -18.92 5.32
C THR A 146 -11.59 -18.96 5.30
N VAL A 147 -12.25 -17.80 5.24
CA VAL A 147 -13.72 -17.66 5.31
C VAL A 147 -14.30 -16.69 4.30
#